data_AF-A0A833UYL2-F1
#
_entry.id   AF-A0A833UYL2-F1
#
_cell.length_a   1.000
_cell.length_b   1.000
_cell.length_c   1.000
_cell.angle_alpha   90.00
_cell.angle_beta   90.00
_cell.angle_gamma   90.00
#
_symmetry.space_group_name_H-M   'P 1'
#
loop_
_entity.id
_entity.type
_entity.pdbx_description
1 polymer ?
#
loop_
_entity_poly.entity_id
_entity_poly.type
_entity_poly.pdbx_seq_one_letter_code
_entity_poly.pdbx_strand_id
1 'polypeptide(L)'
;MELDTIQRWYEECNLGEFGFSKRALLLAYFLAAASIYEPERSRERLAWVKTTALVETIASYFDKEEMRRAFLNEFAENNNPRDYIIRRKSNTKKNGEAILGILLEFLKHLSLEAIADQDGQEIIHDLRQAWEKWLLEWCSDGDRQKGEAELLAHMINVAAGHSFSQELLSHPQYKRLSGLINKVCYKLSSYKKDKVDNNCSHNITAYANYYVTTPEIESEMRELVQLVLHNSKDDIQSDIKQTFLAIAKSLYYAAYCDHGTINFHIAKVLFDRVV
;
A
#
# COMPACT_ATOMS: atom_id res chain seq x y z
N MET A 1 -15.27 6.95 -15.47
CA MET A 1 -13.85 7.33 -15.30
C MET A 1 -13.21 6.38 -14.28
N GLU A 2 -11.88 6.33 -14.17
CA GLU A 2 -11.17 5.40 -13.27
C GLU A 2 -11.58 5.56 -11.79
N LEU A 3 -11.79 6.79 -11.32
CA LEU A 3 -12.32 7.08 -9.98
C LEU A 3 -13.71 6.47 -9.73
N ASP A 4 -14.60 6.47 -10.73
CA ASP A 4 -15.94 5.84 -10.58
C ASP A 4 -15.82 4.32 -10.44
N THR A 5 -14.85 3.72 -11.14
CA THR A 5 -14.59 2.27 -11.07
C THR A 5 -14.10 1.88 -9.67
N ILE A 6 -13.19 2.65 -9.07
CA ILE A 6 -12.70 2.34 -7.74
C ILE A 6 -13.74 2.62 -6.65
N GLN A 7 -14.60 3.63 -6.83
CA GLN A 7 -15.74 3.89 -5.94
C GLN A 7 -16.77 2.76 -5.99
N ARG A 8 -17.08 2.24 -7.18
CA ARG A 8 -17.98 1.08 -7.32
C ARG A 8 -17.40 -0.15 -6.63
N TRP A 9 -16.11 -0.44 -6.84
CA TRP A 9 -15.42 -1.55 -6.17
C TRP A 9 -15.51 -1.43 -4.64
N TYR A 10 -15.30 -0.22 -4.09
CA TYR A 10 -15.44 0.06 -2.66
C TYR A 10 -16.84 -0.28 -2.13
N GLU A 11 -17.89 0.09 -2.87
CA GLU A 11 -19.28 -0.17 -2.50
C GLU A 11 -19.63 -1.65 -2.62
N GLU A 12 -19.23 -2.33 -3.70
CA GLU A 12 -19.44 -3.77 -3.91
C GLU A 12 -18.78 -4.62 -2.81
N CYS A 13 -17.61 -4.18 -2.34
CA CYS A 13 -16.86 -4.84 -1.28
C CYS A 13 -17.33 -4.46 0.13
N ASN A 14 -18.25 -3.50 0.28
CA ASN A 14 -18.73 -2.96 1.56
C ASN A 14 -17.58 -2.53 2.50
N LEU A 15 -16.51 -1.95 1.96
CA LEU A 15 -15.31 -1.63 2.76
C LEU A 15 -15.57 -0.61 3.88
N GLY A 16 -16.63 0.20 3.72
CA GLY A 16 -17.12 1.11 4.77
C GLY A 16 -17.56 0.40 6.05
N GLU A 17 -18.17 -0.78 5.93
CA GLU A 17 -18.60 -1.58 7.09
C GLU A 17 -17.42 -2.18 7.85
N PHE A 18 -16.24 -2.23 7.22
CA PHE A 18 -15.00 -2.72 7.82
C PHE A 18 -14.06 -1.60 8.27
N GLY A 19 -14.54 -0.35 8.30
CA GLY A 19 -13.81 0.81 8.84
C GLY A 19 -13.01 1.61 7.81
N PHE A 20 -12.98 1.22 6.53
CA PHE A 20 -12.31 2.01 5.50
C PHE A 20 -13.22 3.12 4.97
N SER A 21 -12.86 4.39 5.19
CA SER A 21 -13.74 5.52 4.87
C SER A 21 -13.66 5.95 3.39
N LYS A 22 -14.76 6.52 2.85
CA LYS A 22 -14.75 7.16 1.51
C LYS A 22 -13.70 8.28 1.38
N ARG A 23 -13.38 8.97 2.49
CA ARG A 23 -12.32 9.98 2.53
C ARG A 23 -10.93 9.35 2.37
N ALA A 24 -10.68 8.23 3.03
CA ALA A 24 -9.43 7.48 2.89
C ALA A 24 -9.27 6.91 1.48
N LEU A 25 -10.37 6.40 0.89
CA LEU A 25 -10.39 5.97 -0.53
C LEU A 25 -9.99 7.10 -1.47
N LEU A 26 -10.61 8.28 -1.32
CA LEU A 26 -10.32 9.44 -2.17
C LEU A 26 -8.87 9.92 -2.01
N LEU A 27 -8.36 9.93 -0.78
CA LEU A 27 -6.96 10.27 -0.52
C LEU A 27 -6.01 9.27 -1.16
N ALA A 28 -6.26 7.95 -1.01
CA ALA A 28 -5.44 6.92 -1.63
C ALA A 28 -5.42 7.06 -3.16
N TYR A 29 -6.59 7.29 -3.76
CA TYR A 29 -6.70 7.52 -5.20
C TYR A 29 -5.96 8.77 -5.65
N PHE A 30 -6.10 9.88 -4.93
CA PHE A 30 -5.36 11.10 -5.20
C PHE A 30 -3.85 10.90 -5.15
N LEU A 31 -3.33 10.24 -4.11
CA LEU A 31 -1.89 9.99 -3.97
C LEU A 31 -1.36 9.11 -5.11
N ALA A 32 -2.10 8.07 -5.50
CA ALA A 32 -1.75 7.22 -6.63
C ALA A 32 -1.77 8.01 -7.96
N ALA A 33 -2.84 8.76 -8.22
CA ALA A 33 -3.03 9.52 -9.46
C ALA A 33 -2.07 10.69 -9.61
N ALA A 34 -1.71 11.37 -8.51
CA ALA A 34 -0.71 12.43 -8.53
C ALA A 34 0.73 11.90 -8.68
N SER A 35 0.97 10.62 -8.38
CA SER A 35 2.31 10.00 -8.45
C SER A 35 2.55 9.25 -9.75
N ILE A 36 1.52 8.61 -10.30
CA ILE A 36 1.54 7.83 -11.55
C ILE A 36 0.41 8.36 -12.43
N TYR A 37 0.63 9.46 -13.14
CA TYR A 37 -0.44 10.18 -13.83
C TYR A 37 -0.65 9.74 -15.28
N GLU A 38 0.25 8.93 -15.84
CA GLU A 38 0.18 8.45 -17.22
C GLU A 38 -1.09 7.60 -17.43
N PRO A 39 -1.97 7.91 -18.40
CA PRO A 39 -3.25 7.23 -18.59
C PRO A 39 -3.13 5.70 -18.73
N GLU A 40 -2.10 5.23 -19.42
CA GLU A 40 -1.76 3.84 -19.68
C GLU A 40 -1.37 3.05 -18.42
N ARG A 41 -0.95 3.73 -17.36
CA ARG A 41 -0.54 3.14 -16.06
C ARG A 41 -1.70 3.03 -15.07
N SER A 42 -2.93 2.92 -15.57
CA SER A 42 -4.15 2.79 -14.74
C SER A 42 -4.12 1.59 -13.81
N ARG A 43 -3.55 0.47 -14.27
CA ARG A 43 -3.42 -0.76 -13.49
C ARG A 43 -2.59 -0.57 -12.23
N GLU A 44 -1.49 0.16 -12.34
CA GLU A 44 -0.61 0.50 -11.22
C GLU A 44 -1.31 1.38 -10.19
N ARG A 45 -2.04 2.40 -10.64
CA ARG A 45 -2.86 3.23 -9.75
C ARG A 45 -3.94 2.42 -9.04
N LEU A 46 -4.65 1.55 -9.75
CA LEU A 46 -5.70 0.73 -9.15
C LEU A 46 -5.12 -0.29 -8.16
N ALA A 47 -3.99 -0.91 -8.46
CA ALA A 47 -3.29 -1.80 -7.54
C ALA A 47 -2.83 -1.07 -6.28
N TRP A 48 -2.31 0.15 -6.42
CA TRP A 48 -1.98 1.01 -5.29
C TRP A 48 -3.19 1.20 -4.38
N VAL A 49 -4.30 1.71 -4.92
CA VAL A 49 -5.47 2.08 -4.12
C VAL A 49 -6.11 0.87 -3.45
N LYS A 50 -6.26 -0.24 -4.17
CA LYS A 50 -6.81 -1.49 -3.62
C LYS A 50 -5.93 -2.05 -2.52
N THR A 51 -4.61 -2.01 -2.67
CA THR A 51 -3.67 -2.48 -1.64
C THR A 51 -3.77 -1.63 -0.38
N THR A 52 -3.74 -0.30 -0.51
CA THR A 52 -3.91 0.61 0.63
C THR A 52 -5.24 0.39 1.34
N ALA A 53 -6.33 0.24 0.59
CA ALA A 53 -7.66 -0.02 1.14
C ALA A 53 -7.73 -1.34 1.91
N LEU A 54 -7.16 -2.42 1.38
CA LEU A 54 -7.16 -3.74 2.00
C LEU A 54 -6.28 -3.78 3.25
N VAL A 55 -5.08 -3.19 3.21
CA VAL A 55 -4.21 -3.07 4.39
C VAL A 55 -4.92 -2.33 5.51
N GLU A 56 -5.52 -1.17 5.23
CA GLU A 56 -6.24 -0.38 6.24
C GLU A 56 -7.48 -1.12 6.76
N THR A 57 -8.22 -1.80 5.88
CA THR A 57 -9.39 -2.62 6.25
C THR A 57 -9.00 -3.76 7.18
N ILE A 58 -7.97 -4.53 6.84
CA ILE A 58 -7.49 -5.67 7.65
C ILE A 58 -7.00 -5.17 9.01
N ALA A 59 -6.16 -4.15 9.02
CA ALA A 59 -5.60 -3.60 10.25
C ALA A 59 -6.66 -3.00 11.19
N SER A 60 -7.70 -2.38 10.63
CA SER A 60 -8.77 -1.75 11.42
C SER A 60 -9.79 -2.76 11.93
N TYR A 61 -10.12 -3.77 11.13
CA TYR A 61 -11.16 -4.75 11.46
C TYR A 61 -10.67 -5.81 12.45
N PHE A 62 -9.40 -6.22 12.34
CA PHE A 62 -8.80 -7.27 13.17
C PHE A 62 -7.81 -6.65 14.17
N ASP A 63 -8.29 -5.79 15.08
CA ASP A 63 -7.45 -5.09 16.06
C ASP A 63 -6.88 -6.02 17.15
N LYS A 64 -7.66 -7.00 17.60
CA LYS A 64 -7.26 -7.96 18.64
C LYS A 64 -6.29 -9.02 18.13
N GLU A 65 -5.29 -9.33 18.94
CA GLU A 65 -4.25 -10.33 18.63
C GLU A 65 -4.81 -11.70 18.21
N GLU A 66 -5.84 -12.20 18.90
CA GLU A 66 -6.50 -13.47 18.55
C GLU A 66 -7.11 -13.43 17.14
N MET A 67 -7.71 -12.30 16.77
CA MET A 67 -8.30 -12.10 15.45
C MET A 67 -7.22 -11.97 14.36
N ARG A 68 -6.10 -11.29 14.67
CA ARG A 68 -4.95 -11.18 13.77
C ARG A 68 -4.36 -12.56 13.45
N ARG A 69 -4.13 -13.38 14.48
CA ARG A 69 -3.63 -14.75 14.33
C ARG A 69 -4.61 -15.63 13.55
N ALA A 70 -5.91 -15.52 13.85
CA ALA A 70 -6.94 -16.27 13.13
C ALA A 70 -6.96 -15.90 11.63
N PHE A 71 -6.88 -14.61 11.30
CA PHE A 71 -6.85 -14.14 9.91
C PHE A 71 -5.59 -14.59 9.17
N LEU A 72 -4.40 -14.49 9.80
CA LEU A 72 -3.14 -14.98 9.23
C LEU A 72 -3.21 -16.48 8.92
N ASN A 73 -3.69 -17.29 9.87
CA ASN A 73 -3.85 -18.73 9.67
C ASN A 73 -4.83 -19.02 8.54
N GLU A 74 -5.98 -18.31 8.51
CA GLU A 74 -6.97 -18.47 7.45
C GLU A 74 -6.39 -18.11 6.07
N PHE A 75 -5.57 -17.07 5.98
CA PHE A 75 -4.91 -16.67 4.74
C PHE A 75 -3.88 -17.72 4.26
N ALA A 76 -3.10 -18.27 5.18
CA ALA A 76 -2.07 -19.29 4.92
C ALA A 76 -2.66 -20.66 4.54
N GLU A 77 -3.78 -21.05 5.14
CA GLU A 77 -4.44 -22.33 4.83
C GLU A 77 -5.13 -22.34 3.45
N ASN A 78 -5.59 -21.19 2.97
CA ASN A 78 -6.33 -21.08 1.70
C ASN A 78 -5.41 -21.01 0.46
N ASN A 79 -4.44 -21.91 0.36
CA ASN A 79 -3.47 -21.95 -0.76
C ASN A 79 -4.12 -22.24 -2.13
N ASN A 80 -5.36 -22.74 -2.16
CA ASN A 80 -6.08 -23.02 -3.40
C ASN A 80 -7.38 -22.19 -3.50
N PRO A 81 -7.49 -21.25 -4.46
CA PRO A 81 -8.70 -20.43 -4.64
C PRO A 81 -9.99 -21.23 -4.85
N ARG A 82 -9.89 -22.48 -5.36
CA ARG A 82 -11.04 -23.38 -5.55
C ARG A 82 -11.67 -23.81 -4.22
N ASP A 83 -10.86 -24.07 -3.20
CA ASP A 83 -11.34 -24.57 -1.91
C ASP A 83 -12.06 -23.47 -1.13
N TYR A 84 -11.59 -22.23 -1.25
CA TYR A 84 -12.23 -21.06 -0.65
C TYR A 84 -13.64 -20.79 -1.19
N ILE A 85 -13.85 -20.89 -2.52
CA ILE A 85 -15.18 -20.68 -3.14
C ILE A 85 -16.19 -21.75 -2.68
N ILE A 86 -15.74 -22.99 -2.51
CA ILE A 86 -16.56 -24.09 -2.02
C ILE A 86 -16.92 -23.87 -0.54
N ARG A 87 -15.96 -23.45 0.29
CA ARG A 87 -16.17 -23.13 1.71
C ARG A 87 -17.13 -21.95 1.93
N ARG A 88 -17.03 -20.91 1.08
CA ARG A 88 -17.88 -19.71 1.11
C ARG A 88 -19.37 -20.00 0.85
N LYS A 89 -19.72 -21.11 0.19
CA LYS A 89 -21.12 -21.51 -0.04
C LYS A 89 -21.79 -22.16 1.18
N SER A 90 -21.03 -22.59 2.18
CA SER A 90 -21.53 -23.42 3.29
C SER A 90 -21.77 -22.68 4.60
N ASN A 91 -21.23 -21.46 4.79
CA ASN A 91 -21.29 -20.73 6.05
C ASN A 91 -22.09 -19.43 5.93
N THR A 92 -22.89 -19.13 6.97
CA THR A 92 -23.33 -17.77 7.29
C THR A 92 -22.09 -16.89 7.43
N LYS A 93 -21.88 -15.94 6.49
CA LYS A 93 -20.71 -15.05 6.41
C LYS A 93 -20.27 -14.57 7.79
N LYS A 94 -19.16 -15.10 8.30
CA LYS A 94 -18.40 -14.36 9.31
C LYS A 94 -17.70 -13.24 8.55
N ASN A 95 -17.84 -12.00 9.02
CA ASN A 95 -17.27 -10.80 8.40
C ASN A 95 -15.77 -10.95 8.01
N GLY A 96 -14.98 -11.71 8.77
CA GLY A 96 -13.58 -11.99 8.42
C GLY A 96 -13.39 -12.83 7.15
N GLU A 97 -14.26 -13.81 6.90
CA GLU A 97 -14.26 -14.60 5.66
C GLU A 97 -14.52 -13.68 4.45
N ALA A 98 -15.33 -12.63 4.61
CA ALA A 98 -15.62 -11.69 3.54
C ALA A 98 -14.38 -10.89 3.12
N ILE A 99 -13.63 -10.34 4.09
CA ILE A 99 -12.37 -9.60 3.85
C ILE A 99 -11.34 -10.49 3.16
N LEU A 100 -11.17 -11.73 3.65
CA LEU A 100 -10.26 -12.68 3.03
C LEU A 100 -10.63 -12.94 1.57
N GLY A 101 -11.93 -13.12 1.28
CA GLY A 101 -12.39 -13.32 -0.09
C GLY A 101 -12.08 -12.16 -1.02
N ILE A 102 -12.26 -10.92 -0.55
CA ILE A 102 -11.94 -9.72 -1.31
C ILE A 102 -10.45 -9.66 -1.61
N LEU A 103 -9.59 -9.95 -0.62
CA LEU A 103 -8.15 -10.02 -0.80
C LEU A 103 -7.77 -11.07 -1.84
N LEU A 104 -8.25 -12.32 -1.70
CA LEU A 104 -7.92 -13.40 -2.64
C LEU A 104 -8.42 -13.12 -4.06
N GLU A 105 -9.58 -12.50 -4.21
CA GLU A 105 -10.10 -12.06 -5.50
C GLU A 105 -9.23 -10.97 -6.13
N PHE A 106 -8.77 -10.01 -5.33
CA PHE A 106 -7.82 -8.98 -5.76
C PHE A 106 -6.49 -9.59 -6.24
N LEU A 107 -5.88 -10.50 -5.49
CA LEU A 107 -4.61 -11.14 -5.89
C LEU A 107 -4.77 -11.95 -7.18
N LYS A 108 -5.86 -12.69 -7.30
CA LYS A 108 -6.16 -13.46 -8.50
C LYS A 108 -6.37 -12.55 -9.71
N HIS A 109 -7.08 -11.45 -9.55
CA HIS A 109 -7.29 -10.50 -10.64
C HIS A 109 -5.95 -9.87 -11.06
N LEU A 110 -5.13 -9.45 -10.09
CA LEU A 110 -3.82 -8.87 -10.35
C LEU A 110 -2.89 -9.87 -11.08
N SER A 111 -2.93 -11.15 -10.70
CA SER A 111 -2.11 -12.20 -11.35
C SER A 111 -2.58 -12.51 -12.77
N LEU A 112 -3.88 -12.46 -13.05
CA LEU A 112 -4.43 -12.71 -14.38
C LEU A 112 -4.15 -11.58 -15.37
N GLU A 113 -4.00 -10.36 -14.88
CA GLU A 113 -3.68 -9.21 -15.73
C GLU A 113 -2.17 -9.06 -15.95
N ALA A 114 -1.32 -9.62 -15.09
CA ALA A 114 0.13 -9.61 -15.27
C ALA A 114 0.54 -10.41 -16.53
N ILE A 115 1.69 -10.05 -17.11
CA ILE A 115 2.11 -10.34 -18.51
C ILE A 115 1.79 -11.78 -18.98
N ALA A 116 1.33 -11.89 -20.24
CA ALA A 116 0.91 -13.13 -20.90
C ALA A 116 1.96 -14.25 -21.03
N ASP A 117 3.25 -13.97 -20.77
CA ASP A 117 4.37 -14.89 -20.97
C ASP A 117 4.76 -15.67 -19.69
N GLN A 118 4.18 -15.34 -18.53
CA GLN A 118 4.42 -16.06 -17.28
C GLN A 118 3.23 -16.94 -16.89
N ASP A 119 3.50 -18.04 -16.19
CA ASP A 119 2.45 -18.84 -15.59
C ASP A 119 1.78 -18.00 -14.48
N GLY A 120 0.50 -17.65 -14.67
CA GLY A 120 -0.28 -16.88 -13.68
C GLY A 120 -0.32 -17.54 -12.30
N GLN A 121 -0.01 -18.85 -12.20
CA GLN A 121 0.12 -19.58 -10.95
C GLN A 121 1.41 -19.24 -10.18
N GLU A 122 2.49 -18.84 -10.86
CA GLU A 122 3.71 -18.34 -10.22
C GLU A 122 3.47 -16.94 -9.64
N ILE A 123 2.84 -16.06 -10.42
CA ILE A 123 2.56 -14.67 -10.00
C ILE A 123 1.62 -14.63 -8.79
N ILE A 124 0.55 -15.44 -8.78
CA ILE A 124 -0.35 -15.49 -7.61
C ILE A 124 0.37 -16.02 -6.36
N HIS A 125 1.33 -16.92 -6.52
CA HIS A 125 2.13 -17.41 -5.41
C HIS A 125 3.03 -16.31 -4.85
N ASP A 126 3.74 -15.57 -5.71
CA ASP A 126 4.60 -14.45 -5.31
C ASP A 126 3.79 -13.35 -4.60
N LEU A 127 2.64 -12.98 -5.16
CA LEU A 127 1.72 -12.02 -4.54
C LEU A 127 1.28 -12.49 -3.15
N ARG A 128 0.94 -13.77 -2.99
CA ARG A 128 0.57 -14.34 -1.69
C ARG A 128 1.72 -14.30 -0.70
N GLN A 129 2.95 -14.63 -1.12
CA GLN A 129 4.12 -14.54 -0.25
C GLN A 129 4.37 -13.12 0.25
N ALA A 130 4.22 -12.11 -0.61
CA ALA A 130 4.36 -10.70 -0.23
C ALA A 130 3.31 -10.31 0.85
N TRP A 131 2.06 -10.72 0.66
CA TRP A 131 1.00 -10.48 1.65
C TRP A 131 1.22 -11.26 2.94
N GLU A 132 1.66 -12.51 2.87
CA GLU A 132 1.98 -13.34 4.04
C GLU A 132 3.11 -12.72 4.88
N LYS A 133 4.15 -12.21 4.22
CA LYS A 133 5.24 -11.49 4.88
C LYS A 133 4.73 -10.29 5.68
N TRP A 134 3.90 -9.45 5.06
CA TRP A 134 3.30 -8.30 5.75
C TRP A 134 2.37 -8.74 6.89
N LEU A 135 1.52 -9.74 6.67
CA LEU A 135 0.60 -10.26 7.70
C LEU A 135 1.37 -10.83 8.90
N LEU A 136 2.50 -11.49 8.69
CA LEU A 136 3.36 -11.98 9.77
C LEU A 136 3.92 -10.83 10.62
N GLU A 137 4.41 -9.76 9.99
CA GLU A 137 4.91 -8.58 10.69
C GLU A 137 3.78 -7.90 11.49
N TRP A 138 2.64 -7.63 10.86
CA TRP A 138 1.49 -7.01 11.49
C TRP A 138 0.84 -7.87 12.59
N CYS A 139 0.84 -9.20 12.45
CA CYS A 139 0.27 -10.12 13.43
C CYS A 139 1.03 -10.09 14.78
N SER A 140 2.29 -9.65 14.79
CA SER A 140 3.10 -9.61 16.02
C SER A 140 2.63 -8.55 17.02
N ASP A 141 2.41 -7.30 16.57
CA ASP A 141 2.11 -6.16 17.47
C ASP A 141 0.98 -5.25 16.98
N GLY A 142 0.45 -5.48 15.78
CA GLY A 142 -0.72 -4.81 15.24
C GLY A 142 -0.35 -3.56 14.45
N ASP A 143 0.95 -3.31 14.29
CA ASP A 143 1.45 -2.16 13.61
C ASP A 143 1.42 -2.36 12.09
N ARG A 144 0.37 -1.83 11.46
CA ARG A 144 0.19 -1.93 10.01
C ARG A 144 1.33 -1.29 9.21
N GLN A 145 2.02 -0.29 9.77
CA GLN A 145 3.04 0.46 9.06
C GLN A 145 4.32 -0.36 8.83
N LYS A 146 4.50 -1.47 9.55
CA LYS A 146 5.63 -2.39 9.35
C LYS A 146 5.38 -3.21 8.08
N GLY A 147 6.24 -3.03 7.08
CA GLY A 147 6.18 -3.75 5.80
C GLY A 147 5.14 -3.25 4.79
N GLU A 148 4.23 -2.33 5.16
CA GLU A 148 3.17 -1.82 4.27
C GLU A 148 3.74 -1.18 3.00
N ALA A 149 4.82 -0.41 3.12
CA ALA A 149 5.39 0.32 1.98
C ALA A 149 6.08 -0.61 0.98
N GLU A 150 6.78 -1.65 1.46
CA GLU A 150 7.33 -2.70 0.62
C GLU A 150 6.22 -3.51 -0.06
N LEU A 151 5.17 -3.91 0.67
CA LEU A 151 4.03 -4.61 0.12
C LEU A 151 3.40 -3.80 -1.03
N LEU A 152 3.16 -2.51 -0.79
CA LEU A 152 2.60 -1.60 -1.78
C LEU A 152 3.49 -1.49 -3.03
N ALA A 153 4.80 -1.33 -2.86
CA ALA A 153 5.75 -1.31 -3.97
C ALA A 153 5.71 -2.60 -4.79
N HIS A 154 5.60 -3.75 -4.12
CA HIS A 154 5.48 -5.04 -4.79
C HIS A 154 4.21 -5.13 -5.63
N MET A 155 3.04 -4.78 -5.06
CA MET A 155 1.75 -4.82 -5.77
C MET A 155 1.73 -3.92 -7.01
N ILE A 156 2.28 -2.71 -6.90
CA ILE A 156 2.36 -1.75 -8.01
C ILE A 156 3.27 -2.28 -9.12
N ASN A 157 4.45 -2.79 -8.77
CA ASN A 157 5.39 -3.29 -9.77
C ASN A 157 4.87 -4.54 -10.49
N VAL A 158 4.15 -5.44 -9.79
CA VAL A 158 3.47 -6.56 -10.47
C VAL A 158 2.37 -6.04 -11.41
N ALA A 159 1.63 -5.00 -11.01
CA ALA A 159 0.63 -4.36 -11.86
C ALA A 159 1.23 -3.71 -13.12
N ALA A 160 2.48 -3.22 -13.02
CA ALA A 160 3.27 -2.70 -14.12
C ALA A 160 3.83 -3.80 -15.04
N GLY A 161 3.66 -5.08 -14.67
CA GLY A 161 4.16 -6.24 -15.41
C GLY A 161 5.56 -6.69 -15.02
N HIS A 162 6.15 -6.17 -13.95
CA HIS A 162 7.44 -6.66 -13.49
C HIS A 162 7.32 -8.03 -12.81
N SER A 163 8.23 -8.93 -13.17
CA SER A 163 8.34 -10.25 -12.54
C SER A 163 9.23 -10.19 -11.29
N PHE A 164 8.80 -10.87 -10.22
CA PHE A 164 9.50 -10.88 -8.94
C PHE A 164 10.21 -12.21 -8.71
N SER A 165 11.17 -12.51 -9.58
CA SER A 165 12.02 -13.68 -9.41
C SER A 165 12.78 -13.64 -8.09
N GLN A 166 13.17 -14.82 -7.60
CA GLN A 166 14.02 -14.96 -6.42
C GLN A 166 15.33 -14.17 -6.54
N GLU A 167 15.84 -13.99 -7.77
CA GLU A 167 17.02 -13.16 -8.07
C GLU A 167 16.77 -11.68 -7.76
N LEU A 168 15.67 -11.10 -8.26
CA LEU A 168 15.31 -9.70 -7.99
C LEU A 168 15.09 -9.48 -6.49
N LEU A 169 14.32 -10.35 -5.84
CA LEU A 169 14.05 -10.25 -4.39
C LEU A 169 15.32 -10.40 -3.55
N SER A 170 16.29 -11.16 -4.04
CA SER A 170 17.58 -11.34 -3.38
C SER A 170 18.57 -10.21 -3.67
N HIS A 171 18.31 -9.39 -4.68
CA HIS A 171 19.21 -8.36 -5.17
C HIS A 171 19.53 -7.32 -4.07
N PRO A 172 20.80 -6.97 -3.84
CA PRO A 172 21.20 -6.05 -2.77
C PRO A 172 20.51 -4.68 -2.84
N GLN A 173 20.35 -4.12 -4.05
CA GLN A 173 19.67 -2.83 -4.22
C GLN A 173 18.18 -2.90 -3.90
N TYR A 174 17.51 -4.00 -4.28
CA TYR A 174 16.09 -4.18 -3.97
C TYR A 174 15.89 -4.27 -2.46
N LYS A 175 16.70 -5.10 -1.78
CA LYS A 175 16.69 -5.21 -0.31
C LYS A 175 16.98 -3.87 0.36
N ARG A 176 17.90 -3.07 -0.18
CA ARG A 176 18.22 -1.75 0.38
C ARG A 176 17.07 -0.76 0.21
N LEU A 177 16.47 -0.69 -0.98
CA LEU A 177 15.31 0.16 -1.27
C LEU A 177 14.10 -0.24 -0.41
N SER A 178 13.81 -1.53 -0.31
CA SER A 178 12.77 -2.09 0.57
C SER A 178 12.99 -1.71 2.03
N GLY A 179 14.23 -1.87 2.53
CA GLY A 179 14.56 -1.47 3.90
C GLY A 179 14.42 0.03 4.15
N LEU A 180 14.82 0.87 3.19
CA LEU A 180 14.71 2.33 3.31
C LEU A 180 13.27 2.79 3.25
N ILE A 181 12.46 2.28 2.31
CA ILE A 181 11.08 2.72 2.16
C ILE A 181 10.27 2.38 3.41
N ASN A 182 10.44 1.18 3.96
CA ASN A 182 9.75 0.79 5.20
C ASN A 182 10.14 1.71 6.37
N LYS A 183 11.43 2.04 6.52
CA LYS A 183 11.89 2.95 7.59
C LYS A 183 11.33 4.37 7.44
N VAL A 184 11.44 4.95 6.24
CA VAL A 184 10.96 6.30 5.95
C VAL A 184 9.46 6.38 6.19
N CYS A 185 8.69 5.44 5.63
CA CYS A 185 7.24 5.43 5.72
C CYS A 185 6.74 5.18 7.14
N TYR A 186 7.42 4.30 7.90
CA TYR A 186 7.14 4.08 9.31
C TYR A 186 7.32 5.36 10.14
N LYS A 187 8.46 6.04 10.00
CA LYS A 187 8.74 7.28 10.75
C LYS A 187 7.81 8.43 10.37
N LEU A 188 7.50 8.60 9.08
CA LEU A 188 6.54 9.59 8.60
C LEU A 188 5.14 9.35 9.18
N SER A 189 4.74 8.08 9.29
CA SER A 189 3.46 7.71 9.88
C SER A 189 3.40 7.98 11.38
N SER A 190 4.46 7.66 12.12
CA SER A 190 4.56 7.99 13.55
C SER A 190 4.52 9.50 13.78
N TYR A 191 5.28 10.27 13.00
CA TYR A 191 5.26 11.74 13.04
C TYR A 191 3.84 12.29 12.80
N LYS A 192 3.11 11.73 11.83
CA LYS A 192 1.74 12.14 11.54
C LYS A 192 0.78 11.87 12.70
N LYS A 193 0.91 10.72 13.39
CA LYS A 193 0.14 10.41 14.60
C LYS A 193 0.42 11.45 15.69
N ASP A 194 1.70 11.71 15.97
CA ASP A 194 2.12 12.70 16.97
C ASP A 194 1.61 14.11 16.65
N LYS A 195 1.59 14.51 15.37
CA LYS A 195 1.09 15.81 14.93
C LYS A 195 -0.42 15.96 15.15
N VAL A 196 -1.20 14.89 14.96
CA VAL A 196 -2.64 14.89 15.21
C VAL A 196 -2.94 14.95 16.70
N ASP A 197 -2.22 14.18 17.52
CA ASP A 197 -2.42 14.13 18.97
C ASP A 197 -2.00 15.45 19.65
N ASN A 198 -0.90 16.07 19.21
CA ASN A 198 -0.42 17.33 19.77
C ASN A 198 -1.24 18.56 19.37
N ASN A 199 -1.97 18.54 18.24
CA ASN A 199 -2.90 19.61 17.89
C ASN A 199 -4.10 19.71 18.86
N CYS A 200 -4.34 18.72 19.72
CA CYS A 200 -5.28 18.79 20.84
C CYS A 200 -4.67 19.42 22.11
N SER A 201 -3.36 19.66 22.16
CA SER A 201 -2.70 20.34 23.28
C SER A 201 -1.96 21.58 22.80
N HIS A 202 -2.60 22.75 22.97
CA HIS A 202 -1.89 24.02 22.96
C HIS A 202 -0.90 24.04 24.12
N ASN A 203 0.34 23.56 23.92
CA ASN A 203 1.56 23.95 24.64
C ASN A 203 2.75 23.03 24.29
N ILE A 204 3.31 23.14 23.08
CA ILE A 204 4.72 22.77 22.86
C ILE A 204 5.41 23.90 22.07
N THR A 205 6.58 24.26 22.57
CA THR A 205 7.38 25.45 22.32
C THR A 205 7.68 25.73 20.85
N ALA A 206 7.63 27.02 20.50
CA ALA A 206 7.82 27.61 19.17
C ALA A 206 9.16 27.30 18.46
N TYR A 207 10.06 26.52 19.07
CA TYR A 207 11.35 26.15 18.51
C TYR A 207 11.37 24.77 17.82
N ALA A 208 10.36 23.92 18.05
CA ALA A 208 10.22 22.62 17.34
C ALA A 208 9.53 22.75 15.97
N ASN A 209 8.95 23.92 15.68
CA ASN A 209 8.15 24.18 14.47
C ASN A 209 8.96 24.39 13.18
N TYR A 210 10.29 24.34 13.21
CA TYR A 210 11.10 24.60 12.02
C TYR A 210 11.46 23.34 11.21
N TYR A 211 11.36 22.15 11.81
CA TYR A 211 11.65 20.90 11.12
C TYR A 211 10.38 20.07 10.98
N VAL A 212 9.88 20.00 9.75
CA VAL A 212 8.65 19.26 9.41
C VAL A 212 8.87 17.74 9.43
N THR A 213 10.12 17.30 9.50
CA THR A 213 10.58 15.92 9.54
C THR A 213 11.86 15.83 10.36
N THR A 214 12.16 14.66 10.92
CA THR A 214 13.38 14.49 11.72
C THR A 214 14.61 14.38 10.81
N PRO A 215 15.83 14.75 11.27
CA PRO A 215 17.05 14.59 10.49
C PRO A 215 17.28 13.15 9.98
N GLU A 216 16.79 12.15 10.71
CA GLU A 216 16.85 10.75 10.30
C GLU A 216 15.94 10.46 9.09
N ILE A 217 14.72 11.02 9.05
CA ILE A 217 13.82 10.90 7.89
C ILE A 217 14.50 11.52 6.66
N GLU A 218 15.08 12.71 6.81
CA GLU A 218 15.77 13.40 5.71
C GLU A 218 17.00 12.63 5.20
N SER A 219 17.77 12.03 6.11
CA SER A 219 18.93 11.22 5.77
C SER A 219 18.52 9.96 4.98
N GLU A 220 17.52 9.23 5.47
CA GLU A 220 17.02 8.01 4.81
C GLU A 220 16.35 8.32 3.47
N MET A 221 15.59 9.42 3.39
CA MET A 221 14.99 9.87 2.12
C MET A 221 16.06 10.26 1.10
N ARG A 222 17.13 10.94 1.54
CA ARG A 222 18.26 11.29 0.66
C ARG A 222 18.95 10.03 0.13
N GLU A 223 19.17 9.04 0.98
CA GLU A 223 19.75 7.77 0.56
C GLU A 223 18.85 7.04 -0.46
N LEU A 224 17.54 7.00 -0.21
CA LEU A 224 16.57 6.43 -1.13
C LEU A 224 16.64 7.13 -2.50
N VAL A 225 16.65 8.46 -2.52
CA VAL A 225 16.78 9.24 -3.77
C VAL A 225 18.09 8.93 -4.49
N GLN A 226 19.22 8.83 -3.76
CA GLN A 226 20.52 8.51 -4.35
C GLN A 226 20.52 7.14 -5.02
N LEU A 227 19.94 6.12 -4.37
CA LEU A 227 19.83 4.77 -4.95
C LEU A 227 18.93 4.72 -6.18
N VAL A 228 17.86 5.52 -6.20
CA VAL A 228 16.92 5.58 -7.33
C VAL A 228 17.55 6.29 -8.53
N LEU A 229 18.31 7.35 -8.29
CA LEU A 229 18.97 8.13 -9.36
C LEU A 229 20.27 7.51 -9.87
N HIS A 230 20.92 6.67 -9.08
CA HIS A 230 22.11 5.94 -9.51
C HIS A 230 21.72 4.84 -10.50
N ASN A 231 22.39 4.78 -11.63
CA ASN A 231 22.21 3.74 -12.65
C ASN A 231 23.57 3.13 -13.02
N SER A 232 23.71 1.83 -12.79
CA SER A 232 24.83 0.99 -13.22
C SER A 232 24.32 -0.19 -14.07
N LYS A 233 25.22 -0.96 -14.69
CA LYS A 233 24.85 -2.11 -15.53
C LYS A 233 24.28 -3.29 -14.73
N ASP A 234 24.64 -3.40 -13.47
CA ASP A 234 24.22 -4.49 -12.56
C ASP A 234 23.04 -4.07 -11.68
N ASP A 235 22.34 -2.99 -12.06
CA ASP A 235 21.23 -2.46 -11.28
C ASP A 235 19.90 -3.13 -11.61
N ILE A 236 18.98 -3.07 -10.66
CA ILE A 236 17.58 -3.40 -10.92
C ILE A 236 16.96 -2.37 -11.87
N GLN A 237 15.87 -2.76 -12.54
CA GLN A 237 15.16 -1.93 -13.50
C GLN A 237 14.79 -0.55 -12.91
N SER A 238 14.99 0.51 -13.70
CA SER A 238 14.78 1.89 -13.24
C SER A 238 13.32 2.14 -12.81
N ASP A 239 12.35 1.55 -13.54
CA ASP A 239 10.92 1.70 -13.24
C ASP A 239 10.58 1.17 -11.84
N ILE A 240 11.16 0.02 -11.46
CA ILE A 240 11.03 -0.54 -10.11
C ILE A 240 11.54 0.45 -9.07
N LYS A 241 12.72 1.06 -9.30
CA LYS A 241 13.29 2.07 -8.40
C LYS A 241 12.36 3.30 -8.29
N GLN A 242 11.81 3.76 -9.41
CA GLN A 242 10.90 4.91 -9.43
C GLN A 242 9.62 4.64 -8.62
N THR A 243 9.10 3.41 -8.62
CA THR A 243 7.97 3.02 -7.76
C THR A 243 8.27 3.26 -6.27
N PHE A 244 9.46 2.87 -5.80
CA PHE A 244 9.86 3.15 -4.40
C PHE A 244 9.88 4.65 -4.09
N LEU A 245 10.41 5.46 -5.02
CA LEU A 245 10.45 6.91 -4.85
C LEU A 245 9.07 7.56 -4.88
N ALA A 246 8.18 7.11 -5.76
CA ALA A 246 6.81 7.60 -5.88
C ALA A 246 6.04 7.41 -4.57
N ILE A 247 6.09 6.20 -4.00
CA ILE A 247 5.47 5.88 -2.71
C ILE A 247 6.07 6.75 -1.60
N ALA A 248 7.40 6.81 -1.48
CA ALA A 248 8.06 7.60 -0.45
C ALA A 248 7.66 9.08 -0.51
N LYS A 249 7.68 9.69 -1.71
CA LYS A 249 7.25 11.08 -1.92
C LYS A 249 5.78 11.30 -1.56
N SER A 250 4.90 10.39 -1.94
CA SER A 250 3.46 10.50 -1.67
C SER A 250 3.16 10.48 -0.16
N LEU A 251 3.84 9.61 0.60
CA LEU A 251 3.67 9.49 2.04
C LEU A 251 4.34 10.64 2.78
N TYR A 252 5.48 11.13 2.28
CA TYR A 252 6.10 12.34 2.77
C TYR A 252 5.17 13.54 2.61
N TYR A 253 4.58 13.72 1.42
CA TYR A 253 3.57 14.75 1.15
C TYR A 253 2.38 14.63 2.13
N ALA A 254 1.86 13.43 2.34
CA ALA A 254 0.71 13.18 3.20
C ALA A 254 0.99 13.38 4.70
N ALA A 255 2.25 13.38 5.12
CA ALA A 255 2.70 13.71 6.48
C ALA A 255 3.01 15.22 6.64
N TYR A 256 3.58 15.82 5.59
CA TYR A 256 3.95 17.23 5.54
C TYR A 256 2.71 18.13 5.51
N CYS A 257 1.83 17.94 4.53
CA CYS A 257 0.67 18.79 4.29
C CYS A 257 -0.45 18.54 5.32
N ASP A 258 -1.12 19.61 5.75
CA ASP A 258 -2.32 19.52 6.57
C ASP A 258 -3.55 19.10 5.75
N HIS A 259 -4.62 18.71 6.44
CA HIS A 259 -5.86 18.25 5.79
C HIS A 259 -6.51 19.29 4.88
N GLY A 260 -6.44 20.58 5.21
CA GLY A 260 -7.00 21.65 4.38
C GLY A 260 -6.25 21.76 3.05
N THR A 261 -4.92 21.78 3.11
CA THR A 261 -4.06 21.78 1.92
C THR A 261 -4.29 20.55 1.04
N ILE A 262 -4.35 19.36 1.65
CA ILE A 262 -4.61 18.10 0.92
C ILE A 262 -5.97 18.14 0.23
N ASN A 263 -7.03 18.56 0.92
CA ASN A 263 -8.38 18.64 0.33
C ASN A 263 -8.43 19.65 -0.83
N PHE A 264 -7.74 20.78 -0.70
CA PHE A 264 -7.62 21.76 -1.79
C PHE A 264 -6.88 21.17 -3.00
N HIS A 265 -5.78 20.45 -2.80
CA HIS A 265 -5.07 19.77 -3.89
C HIS A 265 -5.90 18.67 -4.54
N ILE A 266 -6.66 17.88 -3.77
CA ILE A 266 -7.61 16.89 -4.30
C ILE A 266 -8.61 17.56 -5.23
N ALA A 267 -9.25 18.66 -4.78
CA ALA A 267 -10.20 19.42 -5.58
C ALA A 267 -9.57 19.88 -6.91
N LYS A 268 -8.38 20.50 -6.82
CA LYS A 268 -7.67 21.08 -7.96
C LYS A 268 -7.16 20.04 -8.97
N VAL A 269 -6.60 18.94 -8.49
CA VAL A 269 -5.92 17.97 -9.35
C VAL A 269 -6.90 16.98 -9.97
N LEU A 270 -7.92 16.55 -9.23
CA LEU A 270 -8.84 15.51 -9.71
C LEU A 270 -10.09 16.05 -10.39
N PHE A 271 -10.54 17.27 -10.05
CA PHE A 271 -11.88 17.74 -10.44
C PHE A 271 -11.88 19.05 -11.22
N ASP A 272 -10.87 19.91 -11.04
CA ASP A 272 -10.77 21.14 -11.82
C ASP A 272 -10.07 20.89 -13.16
N ARG A 273 -10.71 21.33 -14.25
CA ARG A 273 -10.12 21.26 -15.60
C ARG A 273 -9.19 22.45 -15.81
N VAL A 274 -8.01 22.18 -16.36
CA VAL A 274 -7.16 23.23 -16.95
C VAL A 274 -7.78 23.62 -18.28
N VAL A 275 -8.13 24.91 -18.43
CA VAL A 275 -8.71 25.49 -19.64
C VAL A 275 -7.61 26.02 -20.54
#